data_AF-G3UES7-F1
#
_entry.id   AF-G3UES7-F1
#
_cell.length_a   1.000
_cell.length_b   1.000
_cell.length_c   1.000
_cell.angle_alpha   90.00
_cell.angle_beta   90.00
_cell.angle_gamma   90.00
#
_symmetry.space_group_name_H-M   'P 1'
#
loop_
_entity.id
_entity.type
_entity.pdbx_description
1 polymer ?
#
loop_
_entity_poly.entity_id
_entity_poly.type
_entity_poly.pdbx_seq_one_letter_code
_entity_poly.pdbx_strand_id
1 'polypeptide(L)'
;MVRRGLLAWISRVVILLVLLCCAISVLYMLACTPKGDEEQLGLPRANGPTGKEGYQAVLQEWEEQHRHYISSLKKQIAQLKDELQERSEQLKNVQYHASDPAGQGVDRGAPEKTQADLLAFLHSQVDKAEVHAGVKLATEYAAVPFDSFTLQKVYQLETGLTRHPEEKPVRKDKRDELVEAIESALETLNNPAEDDLRQDESGPICEKKINNDKNNHLTGIYRTEKDKGTLYELTFKGDQKHEFKRLVLFRPFGPIMKVKKENLNMASTLINIIVPLAKRVDKFRQFMHNFREMCIQQDGRIHLTVVYFGKEQMNEVKGILENTSKAANFRNFTFIQLNGEFSRGKGLDVGARFWKGSNVLLFFCDVDIYFTTEFLNTCRLNTQPGKKVFYPVLFSQYNPGIIYGHHDSIPPLEQQLVIKKETGFWRDFGFGMTCQYRSDFINIGGFDLDIKGWGGEDVHLYRKYLHSNLIVVRTPVRGLFHLWHEKRCVDELTPEQYKMCMQSKAMNEASHGHLGMLVFRHEIEAHLRRQKQKTSSKKT
;
A
#
# COMPACT_ATOMS: atom_id res chain seq x y z
N MET A 1 -5.31 7.95 78.54
CA MET A 1 -4.44 6.80 78.26
C MET A 1 -4.78 6.01 76.97
N VAL A 2 -5.74 6.45 76.14
CA VAL A 2 -6.25 5.66 74.99
C VAL A 2 -5.58 5.99 73.64
N ARG A 3 -4.88 7.13 73.51
CA ARG A 3 -4.31 7.60 72.23
C ARG A 3 -3.01 6.92 71.80
N ARG A 4 -2.23 6.33 72.71
CA ARG A 4 -0.97 5.61 72.38
C ARG A 4 -1.22 4.16 71.93
N GLY A 5 -2.30 3.53 72.38
CA GLY A 5 -2.67 2.17 71.95
C GLY A 5 -3.15 2.12 70.50
N LEU A 6 -3.87 3.16 70.04
CA LEU A 6 -4.43 3.22 68.69
C LEU A 6 -3.35 3.32 67.60
N LEU A 7 -2.30 4.13 67.83
CA LEU A 7 -1.17 4.29 66.90
C LEU A 7 -0.33 3.01 66.79
N ALA A 8 -0.11 2.31 67.91
CA ALA A 8 0.57 1.02 67.91
C ALA A 8 -0.27 -0.07 67.21
N TRP A 9 -1.59 -0.01 67.34
CA TRP A 9 -2.50 -0.93 66.65
C TRP A 9 -2.53 -0.68 65.14
N ILE A 10 -2.64 0.58 64.71
CA ILE A 10 -2.60 0.96 63.28
C ILE A 10 -1.25 0.56 62.65
N SER A 11 -0.14 0.79 63.36
CA SER A 11 1.19 0.38 62.89
C SER A 11 1.29 -1.14 62.68
N ARG A 12 0.74 -1.95 63.60
CA ARG A 12 0.71 -3.41 63.46
C ARG A 12 -0.19 -3.87 62.32
N VAL A 13 -1.33 -3.22 62.11
CA VAL A 13 -2.25 -3.53 61.00
C VAL A 13 -1.62 -3.19 59.65
N VAL A 14 -0.91 -2.07 59.54
CA VAL A 14 -0.18 -1.69 58.32
C VAL A 14 0.94 -2.68 58.03
N ILE A 15 1.71 -3.10 59.04
CA ILE A 15 2.76 -4.12 58.86
C ILE A 15 2.16 -5.45 58.39
N LEU A 16 1.02 -5.87 58.96
CA LEU A 16 0.30 -7.08 58.53
C LEU A 16 -0.19 -6.99 57.09
N LEU A 17 -0.72 -5.83 56.67
CA LEU A 17 -1.16 -5.59 55.29
C LEU A 17 0.00 -5.63 54.29
N VAL A 18 1.16 -5.08 54.67
CA VAL A 18 2.37 -5.14 53.83
C VAL A 18 2.86 -6.58 53.71
N LEU A 19 2.91 -7.34 54.81
CA LEU A 19 3.29 -8.76 54.77
C LEU A 19 2.30 -9.58 53.94
N LEU A 20 1.00 -9.30 54.02
CA LEU A 20 -0.02 -9.94 53.21
C LEU A 20 0.17 -9.62 51.72
N CYS A 21 0.43 -8.35 51.36
CA CYS A 21 0.73 -7.96 49.98
C CYS A 21 2.00 -8.63 49.45
N CYS A 22 3.05 -8.73 50.27
CA CYS A 22 4.26 -9.45 49.90
C CYS A 22 3.99 -10.94 49.68
N ALA A 23 3.20 -11.58 50.55
CA ALA A 23 2.82 -12.98 50.40
C ALA A 23 1.99 -13.22 49.13
N ILE A 24 1.04 -12.32 48.83
CA ILE A 24 0.23 -12.38 47.60
C ILE A 24 1.10 -12.17 46.37
N SER A 25 2.05 -11.23 46.38
CA SER A 25 3.00 -11.04 45.27
C SER A 25 3.91 -12.25 45.06
N VAL A 26 4.36 -12.91 46.12
CA VAL A 26 5.15 -14.15 46.02
C VAL A 26 4.29 -15.29 45.46
N LEU A 27 3.04 -15.43 45.92
CA LEU A 27 2.10 -16.42 45.38
C LEU A 27 1.74 -16.13 43.92
N TYR A 28 1.59 -14.87 43.54
CA TYR A 28 1.39 -14.45 42.15
C TYR A 28 2.62 -14.77 41.29
N MET A 29 3.83 -14.52 41.79
CA MET A 29 5.06 -14.94 41.10
C MET A 29 5.14 -16.46 40.96
N LEU A 30 4.77 -17.24 41.97
CA LEU A 30 4.75 -18.70 41.90
C LEU A 30 3.64 -19.25 40.98
N ALA A 31 2.50 -18.57 40.89
CA ALA A 31 1.37 -18.96 40.05
C ALA A 31 1.52 -18.50 38.58
N CYS A 32 2.26 -17.41 38.34
CA CYS A 32 2.50 -16.83 37.02
C CYS A 32 3.92 -17.04 36.49
N THR A 33 4.82 -17.69 37.23
CA THR A 33 6.01 -18.30 36.62
C THR A 33 5.53 -19.39 35.65
N PRO A 34 5.91 -19.32 34.36
CA PRO A 34 5.58 -20.38 33.43
C PRO A 34 6.14 -21.68 34.00
N LYS A 35 5.31 -22.72 34.10
CA LYS A 35 5.79 -24.08 34.27
C LYS A 35 6.70 -24.35 33.08
N GLY A 36 8.00 -24.28 33.29
CA GLY A 36 8.94 -24.92 32.39
C GLY A 36 8.60 -26.40 32.40
N ASP A 37 8.46 -26.99 31.23
CA ASP A 37 8.34 -28.43 31.07
C ASP A 37 9.60 -29.09 31.68
N GLU A 38 9.52 -29.50 32.94
CA GLU A 38 10.44 -30.49 33.50
C GLU A 38 10.04 -31.88 32.98
N GLU A 39 10.35 -32.13 31.72
CA GLU A 39 10.93 -33.41 31.29
C GLU A 39 12.41 -33.19 31.01
N GLN A 40 13.14 -32.66 32.02
CA GLN A 40 14.59 -32.78 32.07
C GLN A 40 14.94 -34.04 32.85
N LEU A 41 14.92 -35.16 32.14
CA LEU A 41 15.73 -36.32 32.48
C LEU A 41 17.16 -35.84 32.76
N GLY A 42 17.64 -36.13 33.98
CA GLY A 42 18.94 -35.68 34.48
C GLY A 42 20.05 -35.95 33.47
N LEU A 43 20.74 -34.89 33.07
CA LEU A 43 21.91 -34.97 32.20
C LEU A 43 23.03 -35.77 32.88
N PRO A 44 23.46 -36.92 32.33
CA PRO A 44 24.64 -37.60 32.81
C PRO A 44 25.86 -36.76 32.46
N ARG A 45 26.71 -36.56 33.46
CA ARG A 45 28.03 -35.94 33.39
C ARG A 45 28.76 -36.28 32.09
N ALA A 46 28.98 -35.28 31.23
CA ALA A 46 29.74 -35.40 30.00
C ALA A 46 31.22 -35.62 30.32
N ASN A 47 31.62 -36.87 30.53
CA ASN A 47 32.98 -37.39 30.41
C ASN A 47 32.92 -38.93 30.46
N GLY A 48 32.39 -39.55 29.40
CA GLY A 48 32.39 -41.00 29.20
C GLY A 48 32.01 -41.38 27.76
N PRO A 49 32.48 -42.53 27.23
CA PRO A 49 32.35 -42.88 25.81
C PRO A 49 30.89 -43.08 25.34
N THR A 50 29.96 -43.28 26.27
CA THR A 50 28.55 -43.62 26.02
C THR A 50 27.60 -42.41 25.98
N GLY A 51 28.06 -41.19 26.30
CA GLY A 51 27.21 -40.00 26.33
C GLY A 51 26.85 -39.43 24.96
N LYS A 52 27.76 -39.53 23.97
CA LYS A 52 27.51 -38.99 22.62
C LYS A 52 26.43 -39.76 21.86
N GLU A 53 26.35 -41.07 22.04
CA GLU A 53 25.39 -41.94 21.34
C GLU A 53 23.96 -41.73 21.85
N GLY A 54 23.78 -41.53 23.16
CA GLY A 54 22.47 -41.24 23.76
C GLY A 54 21.87 -39.91 23.32
N TYR A 55 22.67 -38.84 23.25
CA TYR A 55 22.22 -37.54 22.75
C TYR A 55 21.84 -37.59 21.26
N GLN A 56 22.58 -38.36 20.47
CA GLN A 56 22.35 -38.47 19.04
C GLN A 56 21.08 -39.29 18.75
N ALA A 57 20.78 -40.29 19.56
CA ALA A 57 19.52 -41.04 19.50
C ALA A 57 18.31 -40.16 19.83
N VAL A 58 18.38 -39.34 20.89
CA VAL A 58 17.28 -38.42 21.27
C VAL A 58 17.02 -37.36 20.18
N LEU A 59 18.08 -36.83 19.57
CA LEU A 59 17.95 -35.89 18.44
C LEU A 59 17.31 -36.56 17.22
N GLN A 60 17.70 -37.80 16.89
CA GLN A 60 17.09 -38.54 15.79
C GLN A 60 15.61 -38.84 16.04
N GLU A 61 15.24 -39.22 17.26
CA GLU A 61 13.84 -39.46 17.63
C GLU A 61 13.00 -38.19 17.51
N TRP A 62 13.54 -37.04 17.95
CA TRP A 62 12.88 -35.74 17.80
C TRP A 62 12.71 -35.33 16.33
N GLU A 63 13.74 -35.54 15.49
CA GLU A 63 13.66 -35.32 14.06
C GLU A 63 12.63 -36.22 13.39
N GLU A 64 12.54 -37.49 13.79
CA GLU A 64 11.54 -38.43 13.27
C GLU A 64 10.13 -38.02 13.64
N GLN A 65 9.89 -37.64 14.90
CA GLN A 65 8.59 -37.11 15.34
C GLN A 65 8.19 -35.86 14.54
N HIS A 66 9.12 -34.93 14.32
CA HIS A 66 8.86 -33.74 13.49
C HIS A 66 8.59 -34.11 12.03
N ARG A 67 9.35 -35.06 11.47
CA ARG A 67 9.11 -35.56 10.11
C ARG A 67 7.72 -36.19 9.98
N HIS A 68 7.30 -36.98 10.97
CA HIS A 68 5.96 -37.58 11.00
C HIS A 68 4.86 -36.53 11.13
N TYR A 69 5.03 -35.53 12.01
CA TYR A 69 4.09 -34.44 12.18
C TYR A 69 3.94 -33.59 10.90
N ILE A 70 5.05 -33.23 10.26
CA ILE A 70 5.06 -32.52 8.98
C ILE A 70 4.40 -33.35 7.88
N SER A 71 4.65 -34.66 7.84
CA SER A 71 4.02 -35.58 6.87
C SER A 71 2.51 -35.68 7.08
N SER A 72 2.06 -35.78 8.32
CA SER A 72 0.64 -35.78 8.70
C SER A 72 -0.05 -34.48 8.27
N LEU A 73 0.53 -33.33 8.61
CA LEU A 73 0.00 -32.02 8.19
C LEU A 73 -0.02 -31.87 6.67
N LYS A 74 1.01 -32.34 5.96
CA LYS A 74 1.03 -32.33 4.50
C LYS A 74 -0.12 -33.16 3.90
N LYS A 75 -0.41 -34.34 4.47
CA LYS A 75 -1.54 -35.17 4.05
C LYS A 75 -2.88 -34.48 4.32
N GLN A 76 -3.06 -33.89 5.50
CA GLN A 76 -4.27 -33.14 5.83
C GLN A 76 -4.47 -31.95 4.88
N ILE A 77 -3.41 -31.20 4.58
CA ILE A 77 -3.46 -30.09 3.63
C ILE A 77 -3.80 -30.60 2.21
N ALA A 78 -3.26 -31.75 1.79
CA ALA A 78 -3.59 -32.33 0.50
C ALA A 78 -5.06 -32.76 0.42
N GLN A 79 -5.54 -33.48 1.44
CA GLN A 79 -6.94 -33.92 1.50
C GLN A 79 -7.92 -32.74 1.54
N LEU A 80 -7.63 -31.71 2.35
CA LEU A 80 -8.44 -30.50 2.39
C LEU A 80 -8.40 -29.72 1.06
N LYS A 81 -7.29 -29.78 0.33
CA LYS A 81 -7.21 -29.16 -1.02
C LYS A 81 -8.04 -29.91 -2.04
N ASP A 82 -8.01 -31.24 -2.03
CA ASP A 82 -8.80 -32.06 -2.94
C ASP A 82 -10.30 -31.89 -2.66
N GLU A 83 -10.73 -31.92 -1.40
CA GLU A 83 -12.12 -31.65 -1.00
C GLU A 83 -12.56 -30.23 -1.39
N LEU A 84 -11.68 -29.23 -1.20
CA LEU A 84 -11.98 -27.85 -1.55
C LEU A 84 -12.03 -27.65 -3.07
N GLN A 85 -11.23 -28.39 -3.84
CA GLN A 85 -11.27 -28.37 -5.30
C GLN A 85 -12.56 -29.02 -5.83
N GLU A 86 -12.93 -30.20 -5.33
CA GLU A 86 -14.18 -30.88 -5.71
C GLU A 86 -15.41 -30.00 -5.40
N ARG A 87 -15.45 -29.40 -4.20
CA ARG A 87 -16.49 -28.44 -3.82
C ARG A 87 -16.47 -27.19 -4.70
N SER A 88 -15.29 -26.67 -5.06
CA SER A 88 -15.14 -25.49 -5.91
C SER A 88 -15.63 -25.74 -7.35
N GLU A 89 -15.35 -26.92 -7.91
CA GLU A 89 -15.83 -27.33 -9.24
C GLU A 89 -17.35 -27.51 -9.25
N GLN A 90 -17.92 -28.12 -8.21
CA GLN A 90 -19.37 -28.17 -8.01
C GLN A 90 -20.00 -26.77 -7.93
N LEU A 91 -19.33 -25.81 -7.26
CA LEU A 91 -19.80 -24.43 -7.12
C LEU A 91 -19.69 -23.63 -8.43
N LYS A 92 -18.59 -23.77 -9.18
CA LYS A 92 -18.42 -23.11 -10.49
C LYS A 92 -19.50 -23.54 -11.46
N ASN A 93 -19.75 -24.85 -11.59
CA ASN A 93 -20.77 -25.38 -12.53
C ASN A 93 -22.18 -24.82 -12.24
N VAL A 94 -22.51 -24.57 -10.98
CA VAL A 94 -23.82 -24.03 -10.59
C VAL A 94 -23.94 -22.53 -10.88
N GLN A 95 -22.85 -21.78 -10.75
CA GLN A 95 -22.84 -20.36 -11.08
C GLN A 95 -23.06 -20.09 -12.58
N TYR A 96 -22.67 -21.03 -13.46
CA TYR A 96 -23.02 -20.99 -14.90
C TYR A 96 -24.46 -21.42 -15.19
N HIS A 97 -25.09 -22.25 -14.34
CA HIS A 97 -26.44 -22.79 -14.55
C HIS A 97 -27.56 -22.00 -13.87
N ALA A 98 -27.26 -21.09 -12.94
CA ALA A 98 -28.25 -20.20 -12.33
C ALA A 98 -28.78 -19.11 -13.29
N SER A 99 -28.29 -19.06 -14.53
CA SER A 99 -28.65 -18.08 -15.57
C SER A 99 -29.78 -18.53 -16.49
N ASP A 100 -30.29 -19.76 -16.38
CA ASP A 100 -31.23 -20.35 -17.35
C ASP A 100 -32.52 -20.86 -16.67
N PRO A 101 -33.70 -20.28 -16.92
CA PRO A 101 -34.93 -20.69 -16.26
C PRO A 101 -35.71 -21.69 -17.12
N ALA A 102 -35.36 -22.98 -17.07
CA ALA A 102 -36.24 -24.02 -17.59
C ALA A 102 -36.03 -25.40 -16.96
N GLY A 103 -37.01 -25.83 -16.16
CA GLY A 103 -37.57 -27.18 -16.30
C GLY A 103 -37.17 -28.27 -15.29
N GLN A 104 -38.13 -28.56 -14.40
CA GLN A 104 -38.55 -29.89 -13.89
C GLN A 104 -37.67 -30.65 -12.88
N GLY A 105 -38.03 -30.48 -11.60
CA GLY A 105 -38.86 -31.47 -10.91
C GLY A 105 -38.25 -32.84 -10.61
N VAL A 106 -37.37 -32.91 -9.60
CA VAL A 106 -37.17 -34.09 -8.75
C VAL A 106 -36.94 -33.61 -7.32
N ASP A 107 -37.54 -34.29 -6.35
CA ASP A 107 -37.51 -34.02 -4.91
C ASP A 107 -36.08 -33.73 -4.38
N ARG A 108 -35.74 -32.44 -4.22
CA ARG A 108 -34.38 -31.92 -3.92
C ARG A 108 -34.33 -30.95 -2.73
N GLY A 109 -35.34 -30.97 -1.84
CA GLY A 109 -35.54 -29.91 -0.83
C GLY A 109 -34.42 -29.69 0.20
N ALA A 110 -33.55 -30.67 0.47
CA ALA A 110 -32.46 -30.55 1.45
C ALA A 110 -31.11 -30.06 0.85
N PRO A 111 -30.59 -30.64 -0.26
CA PRO A 111 -29.36 -30.15 -0.89
C PRO A 111 -29.52 -28.77 -1.53
N GLU A 112 -30.68 -28.47 -2.16
CA GLU A 112 -30.92 -27.14 -2.76
C GLU A 112 -31.03 -26.04 -1.70
N LYS A 113 -31.62 -26.33 -0.54
CA LYS A 113 -31.69 -25.39 0.58
C LYS A 113 -30.30 -25.13 1.18
N THR A 114 -29.51 -26.17 1.40
CA THR A 114 -28.12 -26.06 1.88
C THR A 114 -27.25 -25.25 0.89
N GLN A 115 -27.52 -25.40 -0.40
CA GLN A 115 -26.82 -24.70 -1.47
C GLN A 115 -27.23 -23.23 -1.60
N ALA A 116 -28.52 -22.92 -1.45
CA ALA A 116 -29.03 -21.54 -1.36
C ALA A 116 -28.49 -20.84 -0.11
N ASP A 117 -28.43 -21.53 1.03
CA ASP A 117 -27.88 -21.01 2.29
C ASP A 117 -26.38 -20.69 2.15
N LEU A 118 -25.61 -21.52 1.43
CA LEU A 118 -24.19 -21.26 1.16
C LEU A 118 -24.00 -20.05 0.24
N LEU A 119 -24.76 -19.95 -0.86
CA LEU A 119 -24.69 -18.78 -1.73
C LEU A 119 -25.08 -17.51 -0.97
N ALA A 120 -26.13 -17.56 -0.16
CA ALA A 120 -26.53 -16.46 0.71
C ALA A 120 -25.43 -16.09 1.71
N PHE A 121 -24.73 -17.08 2.29
CA PHE A 121 -23.56 -16.84 3.14
C PHE A 121 -22.43 -16.14 2.39
N LEU A 122 -22.08 -16.59 1.18
CA LEU A 122 -21.02 -15.98 0.37
C LEU A 122 -21.38 -14.54 -0.03
N HIS A 123 -22.62 -14.28 -0.45
CA HIS A 123 -23.11 -12.92 -0.68
C HIS A 123 -23.05 -12.06 0.59
N SER A 124 -23.42 -12.62 1.75
CA SER A 124 -23.28 -11.91 3.03
C SER A 124 -21.82 -11.55 3.36
N GLN A 125 -20.83 -12.34 2.94
CA GLN A 125 -19.42 -11.98 3.09
C GLN A 125 -19.02 -10.80 2.20
N VAL A 126 -19.54 -10.74 0.97
CA VAL A 126 -19.35 -9.58 0.08
C VAL A 126 -19.93 -8.32 0.71
N ASP A 127 -21.14 -8.40 1.28
CA ASP A 127 -21.82 -7.27 1.91
C ASP A 127 -21.09 -6.77 3.18
N LYS A 128 -20.42 -7.67 3.91
CA LYS A 128 -19.60 -7.34 5.08
C LYS A 128 -18.23 -6.80 4.72
N ALA A 129 -17.73 -7.11 3.54
CA ALA A 129 -16.46 -6.59 3.03
C ALA A 129 -16.63 -5.13 2.61
N GLU A 130 -15.55 -4.36 2.70
CA GLU A 130 -15.55 -2.94 2.32
C GLU A 130 -15.46 -2.81 0.78
N VAL A 131 -16.50 -3.30 0.10
CA VAL A 131 -16.66 -3.32 -1.36
C VAL A 131 -17.58 -2.19 -1.82
N HIS A 132 -18.70 -2.02 -1.12
CA HIS A 132 -19.73 -1.05 -1.49
C HIS A 132 -19.63 0.27 -0.73
N ALA A 133 -19.21 0.24 0.53
CA ALA A 133 -19.08 1.41 1.42
C ALA A 133 -17.84 1.29 2.30
N GLY A 134 -17.32 2.44 2.74
CA GLY A 134 -16.18 2.52 3.64
C GLY A 134 -16.54 2.08 5.06
N VAL A 135 -15.57 1.52 5.77
CA VAL A 135 -15.70 1.18 7.20
C VAL A 135 -15.00 2.23 8.03
N LYS A 136 -15.63 2.65 9.12
CA LYS A 136 -15.01 3.60 10.06
C LYS A 136 -13.89 2.91 10.82
N LEU A 137 -12.69 3.45 10.71
CA LEU A 137 -11.49 2.92 11.37
C LEU A 137 -10.97 3.93 12.40
N ALA A 138 -10.61 3.42 13.58
CA ALA A 138 -10.17 4.27 14.69
C ALA A 138 -8.81 4.93 14.44
N THR A 139 -7.91 4.22 13.75
CA THR A 139 -6.55 4.69 13.47
C THR A 139 -6.09 4.23 12.09
N GLU A 140 -5.06 4.89 11.57
CA GLU A 140 -4.37 4.54 10.33
C GLU A 140 -3.78 3.14 10.34
N TYR A 141 -3.46 2.58 11.51
CA TYR A 141 -2.89 1.25 11.67
C TYR A 141 -3.92 0.13 11.51
N ALA A 142 -5.21 0.45 11.62
CA ALA A 142 -6.29 -0.49 11.35
C ALA A 142 -6.62 -0.59 9.85
N ALA A 143 -6.13 0.34 9.03
CA ALA A 143 -6.37 0.34 7.60
C ALA A 143 -5.51 -0.72 6.92
N VAL A 144 -6.15 -1.69 6.27
CA VAL A 144 -5.47 -2.66 5.42
C VAL A 144 -5.32 -2.03 4.02
N PRO A 145 -4.09 -1.80 3.53
CA PRO A 145 -3.90 -1.21 2.21
C PRO A 145 -4.11 -2.24 1.10
N PHE A 146 -4.28 -1.75 -0.13
CA PHE A 146 -4.27 -2.56 -1.33
C PHE A 146 -2.85 -2.73 -1.85
N ASP A 147 -2.52 -3.93 -2.33
CA ASP A 147 -1.39 -4.14 -3.23
C ASP A 147 -1.81 -3.82 -4.67
N SER A 148 -0.86 -3.44 -5.52
CA SER A 148 -1.12 -3.20 -6.94
C SER A 148 -0.38 -4.22 -7.82
N PHE A 149 -0.92 -4.50 -9.00
CA PHE A 149 -0.33 -5.47 -9.90
C PHE A 149 -0.60 -5.17 -11.37
N THR A 150 0.24 -5.77 -12.20
CA THR A 150 0.11 -5.87 -13.66
C THR A 150 0.13 -7.35 -14.02
N LEU A 151 0.01 -7.68 -15.31
CA LEU A 151 0.15 -9.07 -15.79
C LEU A 151 1.47 -9.75 -15.37
N GLN A 152 2.53 -8.96 -15.12
CA GLN A 152 3.88 -9.49 -14.93
C GLN A 152 4.42 -9.32 -13.51
N LYS A 153 3.91 -8.34 -12.77
CA LYS A 153 4.55 -7.85 -11.54
C LYS A 153 3.52 -7.42 -10.51
N VAL A 154 3.85 -7.63 -9.25
CA VAL A 154 3.09 -7.23 -8.07
C VAL A 154 3.93 -6.23 -7.27
N TYR A 155 3.27 -5.24 -6.70
CA TYR A 155 3.85 -4.18 -5.88
C TYR A 155 3.16 -4.20 -4.52
N GLN A 156 3.91 -4.55 -3.48
CA GLN A 156 3.38 -4.84 -2.16
C GLN A 156 3.92 -3.89 -1.09
N LEU A 157 3.10 -3.61 -0.08
CA LEU A 157 3.49 -2.78 1.09
C LEU A 157 3.91 -3.61 2.31
N GLU A 158 3.32 -4.79 2.52
CA GLU A 158 3.38 -5.58 3.78
C GLU A 158 4.78 -6.05 4.21
N THR A 159 5.84 -5.75 3.46
CA THR A 159 7.15 -6.38 3.64
C THR A 159 8.28 -5.43 4.05
N GLY A 160 7.94 -4.15 4.26
CA GLY A 160 8.88 -3.11 4.72
C GLY A 160 10.14 -3.00 3.84
N LEU A 161 11.25 -2.56 4.42
CA LEU A 161 12.54 -2.39 3.72
C LEU A 161 13.24 -3.72 3.36
N THR A 162 12.66 -4.87 3.72
CA THR A 162 13.36 -6.17 3.67
C THR A 162 13.20 -6.90 2.34
N ARG A 163 12.07 -6.73 1.66
CA ARG A 163 11.77 -7.37 0.36
C ARG A 163 11.83 -6.41 -0.82
N HIS A 164 11.66 -6.96 -2.02
CA HIS A 164 11.75 -6.17 -3.24
C HIS A 164 10.46 -5.36 -3.43
N PRO A 165 10.54 -4.05 -3.67
CA PRO A 165 9.37 -3.21 -3.95
C PRO A 165 8.54 -3.68 -5.16
N GLU A 166 9.18 -4.39 -6.08
CA GLU A 166 8.59 -4.97 -7.27
C GLU A 166 9.00 -6.45 -7.33
N GLU A 167 8.01 -7.35 -7.37
CA GLU A 167 8.24 -8.79 -7.43
C GLU A 167 7.45 -9.42 -8.57
N LYS A 168 8.03 -10.45 -9.20
CA LYS A 168 7.21 -11.44 -9.92
C LYS A 168 6.55 -12.30 -8.85
N PRO A 169 5.27 -12.68 -8.96
CA PRO A 169 4.66 -13.59 -8.00
C PRO A 169 5.39 -14.95 -8.05
N VAL A 170 6.36 -15.13 -7.15
CA VAL A 170 7.25 -16.30 -7.10
C VAL A 170 6.53 -17.50 -6.49
N ARG A 171 5.69 -17.24 -5.48
CA ARG A 171 4.91 -18.26 -4.79
C ARG A 171 3.80 -18.75 -5.73
N LYS A 172 3.80 -20.05 -6.01
CA LYS A 172 2.90 -20.67 -7.00
C LYS A 172 1.43 -20.39 -6.69
N ASP A 173 1.01 -20.57 -5.45
CA ASP A 173 -0.36 -20.30 -5.02
C ASP A 173 -0.80 -18.85 -5.23
N LYS A 174 0.04 -17.86 -4.90
CA LYS A 174 -0.28 -16.44 -5.13
C LYS A 174 -0.36 -16.08 -6.60
N ARG A 175 0.50 -16.68 -7.42
CA ARG A 175 0.43 -16.54 -8.88
C ARG A 175 -0.86 -17.15 -9.42
N ASP A 176 -1.18 -18.37 -9.04
CA ASP A 176 -2.35 -19.10 -9.52
C ASP A 176 -3.65 -18.37 -9.10
N GLU A 177 -3.68 -17.80 -7.89
CA GLU A 177 -4.77 -16.94 -7.39
C GLU A 177 -5.00 -15.69 -8.26
N LEU A 178 -3.93 -14.96 -8.60
CA LEU A 178 -4.02 -13.78 -9.46
C LEU A 178 -4.39 -14.13 -10.91
N VAL A 179 -3.84 -15.24 -11.43
CA VAL A 179 -4.18 -15.74 -12.77
C VAL A 179 -5.66 -16.08 -12.85
N GLU A 180 -6.20 -16.80 -11.86
CA GLU A 180 -7.64 -17.12 -11.80
C GLU A 180 -8.51 -15.85 -11.80
N ALA A 181 -8.13 -14.82 -11.03
CA ALA A 181 -8.85 -13.55 -11.00
C ALA A 181 -8.80 -12.82 -12.36
N ILE A 182 -7.65 -12.84 -13.04
CA ILE A 182 -7.50 -12.25 -14.37
C ILE A 182 -8.32 -13.02 -15.41
N GLU A 183 -8.26 -14.35 -15.40
CA GLU A 183 -9.01 -15.21 -16.32
C GLU A 183 -10.51 -15.03 -16.14
N SER A 184 -11.01 -15.07 -14.90
CA SER A 184 -12.41 -14.79 -14.58
C SER A 184 -12.84 -13.39 -15.07
N ALA A 185 -11.94 -12.40 -14.97
CA ALA A 185 -12.23 -11.07 -15.47
C ALA A 185 -12.31 -10.99 -16.99
N LEU A 186 -11.36 -11.61 -17.69
CA LEU A 186 -11.33 -11.66 -19.15
C LEU A 186 -12.54 -12.42 -19.70
N GLU A 187 -12.92 -13.53 -19.07
CA GLU A 187 -14.10 -14.30 -19.45
C GLU A 187 -15.37 -13.44 -19.32
N THR A 188 -15.54 -12.75 -18.21
CA THR A 188 -16.69 -11.85 -17.98
C THR A 188 -16.74 -10.70 -18.98
N LEU A 189 -15.59 -10.18 -19.39
CA LEU A 189 -15.52 -9.08 -20.35
C LEU A 189 -15.71 -9.53 -21.80
N ASN A 190 -15.36 -10.78 -22.13
CA ASN A 190 -15.46 -11.33 -23.47
C ASN A 190 -16.79 -12.07 -23.74
N ASN A 191 -17.58 -12.31 -22.71
CA ASN A 191 -18.92 -12.91 -22.80
C ASN A 191 -20.00 -11.83 -22.56
N PRO A 192 -20.49 -11.15 -23.61
CA PRO A 192 -21.52 -10.10 -23.48
C PRO A 192 -22.91 -10.63 -23.11
N ALA A 193 -23.14 -11.95 -23.17
CA ALA A 193 -24.46 -12.57 -23.07
C ALA A 193 -25.16 -12.45 -21.70
N GLU A 194 -24.50 -11.97 -20.63
CA GLU A 194 -25.14 -11.81 -19.32
C GLU A 194 -25.74 -10.41 -19.07
N ASP A 195 -25.43 -9.38 -19.87
CA ASP A 195 -25.88 -7.99 -19.63
C ASP A 195 -26.97 -7.46 -20.60
N ASP A 196 -27.16 -8.08 -21.78
CA ASP A 196 -27.95 -7.51 -22.90
C ASP A 196 -29.45 -7.84 -22.92
N LEU A 197 -30.07 -8.26 -21.80
CA LEU A 197 -31.54 -8.39 -21.75
C LEU A 197 -32.27 -7.04 -21.60
N ARG A 198 -31.57 -5.90 -21.67
CA ARG A 198 -32.18 -4.56 -21.58
C ARG A 198 -31.46 -3.49 -22.41
N GLN A 199 -31.39 -3.61 -23.73
CA GLN A 199 -31.64 -2.49 -24.66
C GLN A 199 -31.53 -2.89 -26.15
N ASP A 200 -32.58 -2.50 -26.86
CA ASP A 200 -32.89 -2.49 -28.29
C ASP A 200 -31.82 -2.85 -29.34
N GLU A 201 -32.31 -3.60 -30.33
CA GLU A 201 -31.71 -3.87 -31.63
C GLU A 201 -31.24 -2.60 -32.34
N SER A 202 -29.94 -2.48 -32.63
CA SER A 202 -29.39 -2.16 -33.95
C SER A 202 -27.92 -1.68 -33.88
N GLY A 203 -27.01 -2.51 -34.41
CA GLY A 203 -25.64 -2.10 -34.70
C GLY A 203 -24.72 -3.30 -34.93
N PRO A 204 -23.74 -3.23 -35.86
CA PRO A 204 -22.79 -4.33 -36.06
C PRO A 204 -21.88 -4.45 -34.84
N ILE A 205 -22.11 -5.48 -34.01
CA ILE A 205 -21.29 -5.79 -32.83
C ILE A 205 -19.94 -6.32 -33.32
N CYS A 206 -18.93 -5.44 -33.29
CA CYS A 206 -17.55 -5.84 -33.44
C CYS A 206 -16.82 -5.54 -32.13
N GLU A 207 -17.25 -6.15 -31.03
CA GLU A 207 -16.47 -6.14 -29.79
C GLU A 207 -15.20 -6.96 -30.00
N LYS A 208 -14.05 -6.28 -30.07
CA LYS A 208 -12.74 -6.93 -30.09
C LYS A 208 -12.57 -7.70 -28.78
N LYS A 209 -12.32 -9.01 -28.86
CA LYS A 209 -11.95 -9.82 -27.69
C LYS A 209 -10.79 -9.15 -26.95
N ILE A 210 -11.00 -8.86 -25.68
CA ILE A 210 -9.99 -8.43 -24.72
C ILE A 210 -9.11 -9.66 -24.49
N ASN A 211 -8.06 -9.78 -25.29
CA ASN A 211 -7.09 -10.85 -25.16
C ASN A 211 -6.08 -10.54 -24.05
N ASN A 212 -5.44 -11.58 -23.51
CA ASN A 212 -4.29 -11.51 -22.60
C ASN A 212 -3.00 -11.03 -23.32
N ASP A 213 -3.16 -10.32 -24.43
CA ASP A 213 -2.05 -9.91 -25.26
C ASP A 213 -1.30 -8.76 -24.57
N LYS A 214 0.02 -8.71 -24.78
CA LYS A 214 0.97 -7.82 -24.07
C LYS A 214 0.65 -6.31 -24.16
N ASN A 215 -0.32 -5.93 -24.98
CA ASN A 215 -0.78 -4.56 -25.19
C ASN A 215 -2.04 -4.17 -24.41
N ASN A 216 -2.70 -5.11 -23.73
CA ASN A 216 -3.80 -4.76 -22.87
C ASN A 216 -3.23 -4.20 -21.57
N HIS A 217 -3.40 -2.89 -21.36
CA HIS A 217 -2.85 -2.19 -20.19
C HIS A 217 -3.71 -2.51 -18.95
N LEU A 218 -3.70 -3.78 -18.54
CA LEU A 218 -4.30 -4.21 -17.29
C LEU A 218 -3.54 -3.58 -16.13
N THR A 219 -4.28 -2.90 -15.27
CA THR A 219 -3.82 -2.52 -13.93
C THR A 219 -4.82 -3.06 -12.93
N GLY A 220 -4.34 -3.78 -11.93
CA GLY A 220 -5.16 -4.32 -10.86
C GLY A 220 -4.73 -3.82 -9.50
N ILE A 221 -5.66 -3.75 -8.58
CA ILE A 221 -5.39 -3.64 -7.15
C ILE A 221 -6.11 -4.78 -6.42
N TYR A 222 -5.54 -5.29 -5.35
CA TYR A 222 -6.20 -6.27 -4.50
C TYR A 222 -5.92 -6.04 -3.03
N ARG A 223 -6.82 -6.50 -2.18
CA ARG A 223 -6.67 -6.43 -0.73
C ARG A 223 -7.29 -7.65 -0.08
N THR A 224 -6.56 -8.27 0.85
CA THR A 224 -7.04 -9.41 1.60
C THR A 224 -7.39 -9.01 3.03
N GLU A 225 -8.67 -9.08 3.36
CA GLU A 225 -9.17 -8.97 4.74
C GLU A 225 -9.17 -10.38 5.35
N LYS A 226 -8.37 -10.57 6.40
CA LYS A 226 -8.06 -11.92 6.95
C LYS A 226 -9.27 -12.69 7.47
N ASP A 227 -10.38 -12.00 7.72
CA ASP A 227 -11.63 -12.51 8.25
C ASP A 227 -12.76 -12.56 7.20
N LYS A 228 -12.55 -12.05 5.97
CA LYS A 228 -13.60 -11.95 4.94
C LYS A 228 -13.20 -12.53 3.59
N GLY A 229 -11.96 -12.29 3.15
CA GLY A 229 -11.49 -12.71 1.83
C GLY A 229 -10.69 -11.65 1.09
N THR A 230 -10.48 -11.87 -0.21
CA THR A 230 -9.71 -10.99 -1.09
C THR A 230 -10.61 -10.24 -2.08
N LEU A 231 -10.55 -8.92 -2.06
CA LEU A 231 -11.14 -8.05 -3.07
C LEU A 231 -10.13 -7.80 -4.19
N TYR A 232 -10.55 -7.90 -5.45
CA TYR A 232 -9.76 -7.50 -6.63
C TYR A 232 -10.54 -6.45 -7.42
N GLU A 233 -9.88 -5.37 -7.80
CA GLU A 233 -10.37 -4.42 -8.80
C GLU A 233 -9.43 -4.44 -10.00
N LEU A 234 -9.89 -5.01 -11.12
CA LEU A 234 -9.14 -5.10 -12.36
C LEU A 234 -9.64 -4.05 -13.33
N THR A 235 -8.74 -3.21 -13.85
CA THR A 235 -9.09 -2.16 -14.81
C THR A 235 -8.36 -2.38 -16.13
N PHE A 236 -9.13 -2.43 -17.21
CA PHE A 236 -8.69 -2.60 -18.58
C PHE A 236 -8.95 -1.32 -19.35
N LYS A 237 -8.11 -0.99 -20.33
CA LYS A 237 -8.40 0.11 -21.26
C LYS A 237 -9.56 -0.30 -22.19
N GLY A 238 -10.47 0.63 -22.44
CA GLY A 238 -11.53 0.49 -23.43
C GLY A 238 -11.04 0.79 -24.85
N ASP A 239 -11.98 0.83 -25.79
CA ASP A 239 -11.69 1.04 -27.21
C ASP A 239 -11.29 2.48 -27.52
N GLN A 240 -11.92 3.46 -26.85
CA GLN A 240 -11.61 4.87 -27.03
C GLN A 240 -10.60 5.39 -26.00
N LYS A 241 -9.99 6.53 -26.35
CA LYS A 241 -9.09 7.26 -25.43
C LYS A 241 -9.88 7.66 -24.18
N HIS A 242 -9.35 7.31 -23.01
CA HIS A 242 -9.95 7.58 -21.69
C HIS A 242 -11.17 6.74 -21.30
N GLU A 243 -11.51 5.71 -22.09
CA GLU A 243 -12.44 4.68 -21.67
C GLU A 243 -11.71 3.54 -20.97
N PHE A 244 -12.38 2.98 -19.96
CA PHE A 244 -11.87 1.87 -19.17
C PHE A 244 -13.02 0.93 -18.83
N LYS A 245 -12.74 -0.37 -18.81
CA LYS A 245 -13.64 -1.39 -18.27
C LYS A 245 -13.07 -1.85 -16.94
N ARG A 246 -13.84 -1.74 -15.85
CA ARG A 246 -13.44 -2.21 -14.52
C ARG A 246 -14.30 -3.38 -14.11
N LEU A 247 -13.65 -4.40 -13.56
CA LEU A 247 -14.32 -5.51 -12.90
C LEU A 247 -13.90 -5.59 -11.44
N VAL A 248 -14.89 -5.71 -10.57
CA VAL A 248 -14.74 -5.93 -9.13
C VAL A 248 -15.09 -7.39 -8.86
N LEU A 249 -14.10 -8.14 -8.38
CA LEU A 249 -14.21 -9.54 -8.00
C LEU A 249 -13.96 -9.66 -6.50
N PHE A 250 -14.70 -10.55 -5.84
CA PHE A 250 -14.47 -10.86 -4.44
C PHE A 250 -14.29 -12.36 -4.28
N ARG A 251 -13.17 -12.76 -3.67
CA ARG A 251 -12.91 -14.14 -3.31
C ARG A 251 -13.09 -14.29 -1.79
N PRO A 252 -14.25 -14.79 -1.31
CA PRO A 252 -14.39 -15.23 0.07
C PRO A 252 -13.46 -16.44 0.35
N PHE A 253 -13.61 -17.13 1.47
CA PHE A 253 -12.95 -18.42 1.70
C PHE A 253 -13.58 -19.56 0.85
N GLY A 254 -13.68 -19.32 -0.45
CA GLY A 254 -14.40 -20.13 -1.43
C GLY A 254 -14.12 -19.67 -2.88
N PRO A 255 -15.05 -19.93 -3.82
CA PRO A 255 -14.88 -19.55 -5.23
C PRO A 255 -14.94 -18.03 -5.42
N ILE A 256 -14.32 -17.54 -6.49
CA ILE A 256 -14.36 -16.12 -6.84
C ILE A 256 -15.75 -15.71 -7.31
N MET A 257 -16.22 -14.56 -6.84
CA MET A 257 -17.53 -14.00 -7.15
C MET A 257 -17.39 -12.74 -7.97
N LYS A 258 -18.21 -12.62 -9.02
CA LYS A 258 -18.39 -11.37 -9.78
C LYS A 258 -19.23 -10.42 -8.93
N VAL A 259 -18.68 -9.27 -8.55
CA VAL A 259 -19.41 -8.27 -7.75
C VAL A 259 -19.97 -7.17 -8.62
N LYS A 260 -19.13 -6.59 -9.49
CA LYS A 260 -19.54 -5.45 -10.30
C LYS A 260 -18.72 -5.34 -11.57
N LYS A 261 -19.38 -5.00 -12.68
CA LYS A 261 -18.78 -4.57 -13.94
C LYS A 261 -19.11 -3.09 -14.17
N GLU A 262 -18.11 -2.30 -14.55
CA GLU A 262 -18.25 -0.86 -14.76
C GLU A 262 -17.58 -0.45 -16.08
N ASN A 263 -18.32 0.30 -16.91
CA ASN A 263 -17.74 1.04 -18.03
C ASN A 263 -17.49 2.48 -17.58
N LEU A 264 -16.23 2.89 -17.57
CA LEU A 264 -15.77 4.16 -17.01
C LEU A 264 -15.24 5.03 -18.14
N ASN A 265 -15.83 6.21 -18.34
CA ASN A 265 -15.31 7.22 -19.25
C ASN A 265 -14.76 8.40 -18.45
N MET A 266 -13.45 8.62 -18.53
CA MET A 266 -12.75 9.66 -17.78
C MET A 266 -12.53 10.94 -18.59
N ALA A 267 -13.05 11.05 -19.82
CA ALA A 267 -12.75 12.13 -20.77
C ALA A 267 -12.97 13.54 -20.18
N SER A 268 -14.01 13.74 -19.37
CA SER A 268 -14.35 15.04 -18.76
C SER A 268 -13.74 15.28 -17.38
N THR A 269 -13.00 14.31 -16.81
CA THR A 269 -12.50 14.39 -15.44
C THR A 269 -11.23 15.25 -15.36
N LEU A 270 -11.41 16.54 -15.05
CA LEU A 270 -10.33 17.49 -14.78
C LEU A 270 -9.66 17.22 -13.43
N ILE A 271 -8.32 17.21 -13.40
CA ILE A 271 -7.55 17.22 -12.14
C ILE A 271 -6.99 18.62 -11.89
N ASN A 272 -7.24 19.18 -10.72
CA ASN A 272 -6.52 20.35 -10.22
C ASN A 272 -5.36 19.91 -9.33
N ILE A 273 -4.13 20.04 -9.82
CA ILE A 273 -2.92 19.76 -9.07
C ILE A 273 -2.60 20.99 -8.21
N ILE A 274 -2.59 20.84 -6.89
CA ILE A 274 -2.30 21.93 -5.95
C ILE A 274 -0.89 21.73 -5.39
N VAL A 275 -0.02 22.72 -5.62
CA VAL A 275 1.38 22.71 -5.22
C VAL A 275 1.67 23.90 -4.29
N PRO A 276 1.85 23.66 -2.97
CA PRO A 276 2.34 24.68 -2.06
C PRO A 276 3.85 24.86 -2.25
N LEU A 277 4.34 26.10 -2.27
CA LEU A 277 5.73 26.41 -2.61
C LEU A 277 6.31 27.58 -1.79
N ALA A 278 7.57 27.45 -1.38
CA ALA A 278 8.38 28.54 -0.84
C ALA A 278 9.86 28.30 -1.16
N LYS A 279 10.59 29.33 -1.60
CA LYS A 279 12.07 29.34 -1.77
C LYS A 279 12.68 28.10 -2.46
N ARG A 280 11.97 27.54 -3.44
CA ARG A 280 12.33 26.28 -4.13
C ARG A 280 12.23 26.39 -5.65
N VAL A 281 12.66 27.51 -6.22
CA VAL A 281 12.54 27.77 -7.66
C VAL A 281 13.18 26.68 -8.53
N ASP A 282 14.33 26.12 -8.14
CA ASP A 282 15.01 25.08 -8.93
C ASP A 282 14.21 23.78 -8.98
N LYS A 283 13.63 23.38 -7.85
CA LYS A 283 12.75 22.21 -7.79
C LYS A 283 11.44 22.48 -8.54
N PHE A 284 10.93 23.71 -8.49
CA PHE A 284 9.78 24.10 -9.30
C PHE A 284 10.07 24.07 -10.81
N ARG A 285 11.29 24.43 -11.24
CA ARG A 285 11.71 24.29 -12.65
C ARG A 285 11.69 22.84 -13.10
N GLN A 286 12.19 21.92 -12.26
CA GLN A 286 12.14 20.48 -12.51
C GLN A 286 10.70 19.95 -12.55
N PHE A 287 9.86 20.35 -11.58
CA PHE A 287 8.44 20.03 -11.57
C PHE A 287 7.74 20.50 -12.85
N MET A 288 7.99 21.74 -13.28
CA MET A 288 7.37 22.31 -14.47
C MET A 288 7.83 21.64 -15.76
N HIS A 289 9.03 21.05 -15.79
CA HIS A 289 9.46 20.21 -16.91
C HIS A 289 8.59 18.95 -17.00
N ASN A 290 8.43 18.22 -15.89
CA ASN A 290 7.54 17.07 -15.83
C ASN A 290 6.07 17.45 -16.14
N PHE A 291 5.59 18.57 -15.60
CA PHE A 291 4.24 19.07 -15.85
C PHE A 291 4.00 19.34 -17.34
N ARG A 292 4.96 19.95 -18.05
CA ARG A 292 4.82 20.18 -19.49
C ARG A 292 4.66 18.87 -20.27
N GLU A 293 5.48 17.88 -19.98
CA GLU A 293 5.46 16.60 -20.71
C GLU A 293 4.21 15.77 -20.37
N MET A 294 3.94 15.57 -19.08
CA MET A 294 2.88 14.65 -18.66
C MET A 294 1.51 15.32 -18.64
N CYS A 295 1.40 16.57 -18.20
CA CYS A 295 0.11 17.25 -18.07
C CYS A 295 -0.30 17.96 -19.36
N ILE A 296 0.59 18.74 -19.98
CA ILE A 296 0.21 19.57 -21.14
C ILE A 296 0.25 18.77 -22.43
N GLN A 297 1.36 18.07 -22.70
CA GLN A 297 1.54 17.36 -23.98
C GLN A 297 0.77 16.04 -24.06
N GLN A 298 0.73 15.27 -22.97
CA GLN A 298 0.14 13.93 -23.01
C GLN A 298 -1.31 13.85 -22.48
N ASP A 299 -1.63 14.41 -21.30
CA ASP A 299 -2.97 14.28 -20.71
C ASP A 299 -3.98 15.36 -21.17
N GLY A 300 -3.58 16.63 -21.13
CA GLY A 300 -4.37 17.79 -21.57
C GLY A 300 -5.54 18.20 -20.66
N ARG A 301 -5.85 17.45 -19.60
CA ARG A 301 -7.05 17.66 -18.75
C ARG A 301 -6.65 17.94 -17.31
N ILE A 302 -5.78 18.92 -17.17
CA ILE A 302 -5.16 19.32 -15.91
C ILE A 302 -5.28 20.83 -15.73
N HIS A 303 -5.49 21.24 -14.47
CA HIS A 303 -5.31 22.59 -13.98
C HIS A 303 -4.19 22.60 -12.93
N LEU A 304 -3.34 23.62 -12.94
CA LEU A 304 -2.28 23.79 -11.94
C LEU A 304 -2.58 24.95 -10.99
N THR A 305 -2.70 24.68 -9.70
CA THR A 305 -2.80 25.72 -8.67
C THR A 305 -1.49 25.79 -7.89
N VAL A 306 -0.73 26.87 -8.06
CA VAL A 306 0.48 27.14 -7.28
C VAL A 306 0.15 28.08 -6.13
N VAL A 307 0.40 27.65 -4.90
CA VAL A 307 0.20 28.45 -3.69
C VAL A 307 1.56 28.85 -3.14
N TYR A 308 1.97 30.09 -3.39
CA TYR A 308 3.30 30.60 -3.08
C TYR A 308 3.32 31.36 -1.76
N PHE A 309 4.28 31.03 -0.89
CA PHE A 309 4.48 31.70 0.40
C PHE A 309 5.65 32.69 0.32
N GLY A 310 5.40 33.93 0.73
CA GLY A 310 6.41 34.99 0.77
C GLY A 310 6.58 35.77 -0.53
N LYS A 311 7.70 36.49 -0.65
CA LYS A 311 8.02 37.36 -1.79
C LYS A 311 9.34 37.00 -2.49
N GLU A 312 10.27 36.40 -1.77
CA GLU A 312 11.55 35.93 -2.30
C GLU A 312 11.32 34.94 -3.45
N GLN A 313 12.09 34.97 -4.54
CA GLN A 313 11.95 34.10 -5.73
C GLN A 313 10.55 34.05 -6.42
N MET A 314 9.57 34.83 -5.94
CA MET A 314 8.20 34.80 -6.47
C MET A 314 8.14 35.17 -7.95
N ASN A 315 8.87 36.22 -8.35
CA ASN A 315 8.90 36.70 -9.73
C ASN A 315 9.48 35.66 -10.69
N GLU A 316 10.47 34.87 -10.25
CA GLU A 316 11.03 33.79 -11.05
C GLU A 316 10.01 32.65 -11.25
N VAL A 317 9.28 32.28 -10.19
CA VAL A 317 8.20 31.28 -10.28
C VAL A 317 7.09 31.74 -11.22
N LYS A 318 6.66 33.00 -11.12
CA LYS A 318 5.71 33.61 -12.07
C LYS A 318 6.26 33.59 -13.50
N GLY A 319 7.53 33.97 -13.69
CA GLY A 319 8.20 33.92 -14.99
C GLY A 319 8.22 32.51 -15.60
N ILE A 320 8.45 31.46 -14.80
CA ILE A 320 8.39 30.06 -15.27
C ILE A 320 6.97 29.69 -15.74
N LEU A 321 5.93 30.12 -15.00
CA LEU A 321 4.53 29.89 -15.38
C LEU A 321 4.17 30.65 -16.66
N GLU A 322 4.53 31.93 -16.76
CA GLU A 322 4.28 32.77 -17.93
C GLU A 322 5.00 32.26 -19.18
N ASN A 323 6.25 31.84 -19.04
CA ASN A 323 7.02 31.23 -20.13
C ASN A 323 6.36 29.93 -20.60
N THR A 324 5.92 29.09 -19.67
CA THR A 324 5.21 27.84 -20.01
C THR A 324 3.87 28.16 -20.70
N SER A 325 3.15 29.17 -20.22
CA SER A 325 1.89 29.63 -20.81
C SER A 325 2.07 30.09 -22.24
N LYS A 326 3.09 30.91 -22.53
CA LYS A 326 3.41 31.39 -23.88
C LYS A 326 3.90 30.26 -24.79
N ALA A 327 4.81 29.41 -24.30
CA ALA A 327 5.44 28.38 -25.13
C ALA A 327 4.48 27.24 -25.51
N ALA A 328 3.55 26.90 -24.62
CA ALA A 328 2.64 25.77 -24.80
C ALA A 328 1.16 26.18 -24.99
N ASN A 329 0.87 27.48 -25.13
CA ASN A 329 -0.48 28.05 -25.14
C ASN A 329 -1.38 27.53 -23.99
N PHE A 330 -0.78 27.32 -22.81
CA PHE A 330 -1.45 26.74 -21.66
C PHE A 330 -1.97 27.83 -20.71
N ARG A 331 -3.28 27.85 -20.46
CA ARG A 331 -3.94 28.88 -19.63
C ARG A 331 -4.59 28.34 -18.35
N ASN A 332 -4.59 27.02 -18.15
CA ASN A 332 -5.25 26.37 -17.02
C ASN A 332 -4.33 26.34 -15.79
N PHE A 333 -3.94 27.52 -15.30
CA PHE A 333 -3.22 27.63 -14.04
C PHE A 333 -3.73 28.80 -13.19
N THR A 334 -3.54 28.66 -11.88
CA THR A 334 -3.84 29.67 -10.88
C THR A 334 -2.59 29.88 -10.03
N PHE A 335 -2.23 31.14 -9.81
CA PHE A 335 -1.17 31.51 -8.87
C PHE A 335 -1.77 32.25 -7.68
N ILE A 336 -1.57 31.74 -6.47
CA ILE A 336 -2.07 32.34 -5.22
C ILE A 336 -0.85 32.73 -4.39
N GLN A 337 -0.75 33.99 -4.00
CA GLN A 337 0.28 34.46 -3.09
C GLN A 337 -0.26 34.54 -1.67
N LEU A 338 0.49 33.97 -0.72
CA LEU A 338 0.23 34.05 0.71
C LEU A 338 1.39 34.76 1.41
N ASN A 339 1.04 35.64 2.36
CA ASN A 339 2.00 36.25 3.27
C ASN A 339 2.21 35.34 4.49
N GLY A 340 3.45 35.27 4.97
CA GLY A 340 3.84 34.49 6.14
C GLY A 340 4.75 33.31 5.81
N GLU A 341 5.07 32.54 6.84
CA GLU A 341 5.92 31.34 6.72
C GLU A 341 5.20 30.21 5.99
N PHE A 342 6.00 29.34 5.37
CA PHE A 342 5.50 28.18 4.65
C PHE A 342 4.77 27.23 5.59
N SER A 343 3.53 26.89 5.24
CA SER A 343 2.77 25.81 5.87
C SER A 343 2.11 24.99 4.77
N ARG A 344 2.51 23.72 4.68
CA ARG A 344 2.04 22.79 3.65
C ARG A 344 0.52 22.60 3.71
N GLY A 345 0.00 22.21 4.87
CA GLY A 345 -1.45 22.02 5.08
C GLY A 345 -2.27 23.28 4.77
N LYS A 346 -1.81 24.46 5.22
CA LYS A 346 -2.46 25.73 4.89
C LYS A 346 -2.45 26.03 3.39
N GLY A 347 -1.33 25.78 2.72
CA GLY A 347 -1.21 26.01 1.28
C GLY A 347 -2.16 25.12 0.47
N LEU A 348 -2.23 23.84 0.82
CA LEU A 348 -3.14 22.88 0.19
C LEU A 348 -4.61 23.24 0.46
N ASP A 349 -4.97 23.59 1.70
CA ASP A 349 -6.34 23.99 2.07
C ASP A 349 -6.79 25.25 1.31
N VAL A 350 -5.95 26.29 1.27
CA VAL A 350 -6.23 27.51 0.51
C VAL A 350 -6.39 27.19 -0.98
N GLY A 351 -5.50 26.39 -1.57
CA GLY A 351 -5.57 26.01 -2.98
C GLY A 351 -6.88 25.26 -3.30
N ALA A 352 -7.30 24.34 -2.43
CA ALA A 352 -8.55 23.60 -2.58
C ALA A 352 -9.79 24.51 -2.49
N ARG A 353 -9.81 25.42 -1.52
CA ARG A 353 -10.93 26.35 -1.28
C ARG A 353 -11.01 27.49 -2.30
N PHE A 354 -9.87 27.86 -2.90
CA PHE A 354 -9.81 28.90 -3.93
C PHE A 354 -10.57 28.49 -5.19
N TRP A 355 -10.60 27.20 -5.53
CA TRP A 355 -11.36 26.70 -6.66
C TRP A 355 -12.85 27.09 -6.57
N LYS A 356 -13.33 27.79 -7.60
CA LYS A 356 -14.73 28.28 -7.72
C LYS A 356 -15.56 27.55 -8.78
N GLY A 357 -14.93 26.66 -9.57
CA GLY A 357 -15.64 25.87 -10.57
C GLY A 357 -16.54 24.80 -9.94
N SER A 358 -17.12 23.95 -10.80
CA SER A 358 -17.81 22.74 -10.38
C SER A 358 -16.89 21.81 -9.58
N ASN A 359 -17.48 20.79 -8.96
CA ASN A 359 -16.72 19.82 -8.18
C ASN A 359 -15.59 19.22 -9.04
N VAL A 360 -14.36 19.29 -8.53
CA VAL A 360 -13.14 18.93 -9.25
C VAL A 360 -12.36 17.91 -8.46
N LEU A 361 -11.64 17.03 -9.17
CA LEU A 361 -10.68 16.13 -8.57
C LEU A 361 -9.41 16.91 -8.21
N LEU A 362 -9.08 16.96 -6.94
CA LEU A 362 -7.87 17.59 -6.42
C LEU A 362 -6.76 16.55 -6.34
N PHE A 363 -5.55 16.91 -6.78
CA PHE A 363 -4.33 16.18 -6.46
C PHE A 363 -3.44 17.07 -5.59
N PHE A 364 -3.27 16.71 -4.33
CA PHE A 364 -2.32 17.37 -3.43
C PHE A 364 -0.91 16.84 -3.72
N CYS A 365 0.00 17.74 -4.11
CA CYS A 365 1.28 17.35 -4.67
C CYS A 365 2.40 18.26 -4.16
N ASP A 366 3.51 17.64 -3.76
CA ASP A 366 4.72 18.36 -3.41
C ASP A 366 5.58 18.61 -4.67
N VAL A 367 6.42 19.65 -4.64
CA VAL A 367 7.17 20.10 -5.82
C VAL A 367 8.34 19.18 -6.21
N ASP A 368 8.70 18.22 -5.38
CA ASP A 368 9.69 17.15 -5.61
C ASP A 368 9.05 15.84 -6.09
N ILE A 369 7.75 15.84 -6.35
CA ILE A 369 7.07 14.67 -6.89
C ILE A 369 7.22 14.63 -8.41
N TYR A 370 7.72 13.52 -8.91
CA TYR A 370 7.62 13.13 -10.31
C TYR A 370 6.43 12.19 -10.49
N PHE A 371 5.66 12.41 -11.54
CA PHE A 371 4.48 11.60 -11.83
C PHE A 371 4.25 11.47 -13.33
N THR A 372 3.65 10.36 -13.75
CA THR A 372 3.35 10.05 -15.17
C THR A 372 1.87 10.24 -15.50
N THR A 373 1.53 10.18 -16.79
CA THR A 373 0.12 10.14 -17.24
C THR A 373 -0.63 8.89 -16.78
N GLU A 374 0.07 7.77 -16.58
CA GLU A 374 -0.51 6.58 -15.97
C GLU A 374 -1.01 6.89 -14.56
N PHE A 375 -0.20 7.56 -13.74
CA PHE A 375 -0.61 7.97 -12.40
C PHE A 375 -1.82 8.90 -12.42
N LEU A 376 -1.88 9.87 -13.35
CA LEU A 376 -3.03 10.77 -13.48
C LEU A 376 -4.34 9.99 -13.80
N ASN A 377 -4.26 8.92 -14.59
CA ASN A 377 -5.41 8.03 -14.79
C ASN A 377 -5.73 7.22 -13.54
N THR A 378 -4.72 6.68 -12.84
CA THR A 378 -4.91 5.98 -11.56
C THR A 378 -5.61 6.87 -10.52
N CYS A 379 -5.25 8.16 -10.46
CA CYS A 379 -5.90 9.16 -9.61
C CYS A 379 -7.40 9.30 -9.92
N ARG A 380 -7.77 9.40 -11.20
CA ARG A 380 -9.18 9.48 -11.65
C ARG A 380 -9.95 8.20 -11.36
N LEU A 381 -9.34 7.07 -11.67
CA LEU A 381 -9.96 5.75 -11.58
C LEU A 381 -10.20 5.31 -10.12
N ASN A 382 -9.40 5.77 -9.16
CA ASN A 382 -9.52 5.36 -7.76
C ASN A 382 -10.21 6.42 -6.87
N THR A 383 -10.79 7.47 -7.46
CA THR A 383 -11.49 8.52 -6.72
C THR A 383 -12.91 8.67 -7.24
N GLN A 384 -13.88 8.76 -6.33
CA GLN A 384 -15.30 8.93 -6.67
C GLN A 384 -15.97 9.85 -5.64
N PRO A 385 -16.70 10.91 -6.08
CA PRO A 385 -17.31 11.86 -5.15
C PRO A 385 -18.26 11.13 -4.20
N GLY A 386 -18.14 11.40 -2.89
CA GLY A 386 -19.00 10.82 -1.87
C GLY A 386 -18.84 9.31 -1.66
N LYS A 387 -17.84 8.66 -2.31
CA LYS A 387 -17.64 7.20 -2.19
C LYS A 387 -16.20 6.77 -1.98
N LYS A 388 -15.24 7.27 -2.76
CA LYS A 388 -13.83 6.81 -2.75
C LYS A 388 -12.87 7.99 -2.69
N VAL A 389 -11.91 7.92 -1.78
CA VAL A 389 -10.72 8.79 -1.75
C VAL A 389 -9.47 7.96 -2.00
N PHE A 390 -8.51 8.52 -2.74
CA PHE A 390 -7.32 7.81 -3.14
C PHE A 390 -6.06 8.36 -2.45
N TYR A 391 -5.33 7.48 -1.77
CA TYR A 391 -4.07 7.74 -1.09
C TYR A 391 -2.95 6.91 -1.74
N PRO A 392 -2.39 7.37 -2.87
CA PRO A 392 -1.30 6.66 -3.54
C PRO A 392 -0.07 6.56 -2.64
N VAL A 393 0.57 5.40 -2.64
CA VAL A 393 1.89 5.19 -2.04
C VAL A 393 2.94 5.35 -3.13
N LEU A 394 3.75 6.39 -2.99
CA LEU A 394 4.81 6.72 -3.93
C LEU A 394 6.08 5.90 -3.68
N PHE A 395 6.91 5.81 -4.71
CA PHE A 395 8.26 5.25 -4.61
C PHE A 395 9.25 6.36 -4.24
N SER A 396 9.88 6.26 -3.09
CA SER A 396 10.87 7.24 -2.63
C SER A 396 12.27 6.82 -3.08
N GLN A 397 12.91 7.64 -3.90
CA GLN A 397 14.27 7.37 -4.36
C GLN A 397 15.29 7.61 -3.24
N TYR A 398 16.34 6.80 -3.26
CA TYR A 398 17.53 6.99 -2.44
C TYR A 398 18.44 8.10 -2.97
N ASN A 399 19.46 8.47 -2.20
CA ASN A 399 20.46 9.45 -2.57
C ASN A 399 21.24 8.98 -3.81
N PRO A 400 21.08 9.63 -4.99
CA PRO A 400 21.75 9.19 -6.21
C PRO A 400 23.27 9.29 -6.11
N GLY A 401 23.81 10.18 -5.25
CA GLY A 401 25.23 10.27 -4.99
C GLY A 401 25.79 9.04 -4.28
N ILE A 402 24.98 8.33 -3.50
CA ILE A 402 25.36 7.06 -2.87
C ILE A 402 25.10 5.90 -3.84
N ILE A 403 23.90 5.84 -4.43
CA ILE A 403 23.50 4.73 -5.30
C ILE A 403 24.37 4.63 -6.55
N TYR A 404 24.73 5.77 -7.14
CA TYR A 404 25.53 5.83 -8.36
C TYR A 404 26.96 6.34 -8.13
N GLY A 405 27.40 6.49 -6.88
CA GLY A 405 28.72 7.05 -6.56
C GLY A 405 29.92 6.25 -7.08
N HIS A 406 29.70 5.02 -7.54
CA HIS A 406 30.72 4.18 -8.19
C HIS A 406 30.77 4.34 -9.71
N HIS A 407 29.84 5.07 -10.32
CA HIS A 407 29.83 5.39 -11.74
C HIS A 407 30.56 6.70 -12.01
N ASP A 408 31.02 6.89 -13.25
CA ASP A 408 31.68 8.13 -13.69
C ASP A 408 30.75 9.35 -13.60
N SER A 409 29.43 9.13 -13.64
CA SER A 409 28.41 10.17 -13.47
C SER A 409 27.08 9.59 -12.99
N ILE A 410 26.26 10.44 -12.36
CA ILE A 410 24.87 10.11 -12.00
C ILE A 410 24.05 10.06 -13.31
N PRO A 411 23.29 8.99 -13.57
CA PRO A 411 22.47 8.88 -14.78
C PRO A 411 21.42 9.99 -14.90
N PRO A 412 20.90 10.29 -16.10
CA PRO A 412 19.74 11.17 -16.27
C PRO A 412 18.52 10.69 -15.47
N LEU A 413 17.62 11.61 -15.12
CA LEU A 413 16.48 11.34 -14.24
C LEU A 413 15.63 10.17 -14.75
N GLU A 414 15.37 10.11 -16.06
CA GLU A 414 14.53 9.11 -16.71
C GLU A 414 15.06 7.68 -16.48
N GLN A 415 16.38 7.53 -16.38
CA GLN A 415 17.04 6.25 -16.09
C GLN A 415 17.05 5.91 -14.60
N GLN A 416 16.84 6.90 -13.73
CA GLN A 416 16.74 6.70 -12.28
C GLN A 416 15.32 6.32 -11.83
N LEU A 417 14.28 6.53 -12.66
CA LEU A 417 12.87 6.22 -12.37
C LEU A 417 12.57 4.71 -12.42
N VAL A 418 13.31 3.95 -11.62
CA VAL A 418 13.28 2.49 -11.57
C VAL A 418 12.88 2.05 -10.17
N ILE A 419 11.90 1.15 -10.10
CA ILE A 419 11.38 0.58 -8.84
C ILE A 419 12.18 -0.69 -8.53
N LYS A 420 13.20 -0.55 -7.67
CA LYS A 420 14.05 -1.65 -7.22
C LYS A 420 14.45 -1.44 -5.77
N LYS A 421 14.79 -2.52 -5.06
CA LYS A 421 15.24 -2.46 -3.67
C LYS A 421 16.50 -1.61 -3.50
N GLU A 422 17.30 -1.55 -4.55
CA GLU A 422 18.58 -0.84 -4.60
C GLU A 422 18.40 0.67 -4.81
N THR A 423 17.29 1.11 -5.41
CA THR A 423 17.08 2.49 -5.86
C THR A 423 16.10 3.28 -5.00
N GLY A 424 15.33 2.60 -4.16
CA GLY A 424 14.36 3.25 -3.27
C GLY A 424 13.45 2.26 -2.55
N PHE A 425 12.34 2.78 -2.03
CA PHE A 425 11.33 2.01 -1.29
C PHE A 425 9.94 2.64 -1.42
N TRP A 426 8.89 1.85 -1.17
CA TRP A 426 7.52 2.37 -1.05
C TRP A 426 7.37 3.14 0.26
N ARG A 427 6.99 4.43 0.17
CA ARG A 427 6.82 5.30 1.35
C ARG A 427 5.46 5.09 2.01
N ASP A 428 5.30 3.94 2.66
CA ASP A 428 4.07 3.52 3.34
C ASP A 428 3.67 4.34 4.58
N PHE A 429 4.60 5.12 5.13
CA PHE A 429 4.37 6.05 6.24
C PHE A 429 3.97 7.48 5.82
N GLY A 430 3.94 7.78 4.51
CA GLY A 430 3.58 9.13 4.02
C GLY A 430 2.11 9.21 3.57
N PHE A 431 1.42 10.29 3.92
CA PHE A 431 0.02 10.53 3.56
C PHE A 431 -0.19 11.85 2.79
N GLY A 432 0.89 12.56 2.45
CA GLY A 432 0.82 13.89 1.86
C GLY A 432 0.28 13.95 0.44
N MET A 433 0.44 12.89 -0.36
CA MET A 433 0.03 12.84 -1.77
C MET A 433 -1.31 12.13 -1.85
N THR A 434 -2.34 12.85 -2.29
CA THR A 434 -3.73 12.38 -2.19
C THR A 434 -4.56 12.87 -3.37
N CYS A 435 -5.49 12.04 -3.83
CA CYS A 435 -6.49 12.39 -4.83
C CYS A 435 -7.89 12.31 -4.22
N GLN A 436 -8.63 13.42 -4.26
CA GLN A 436 -9.94 13.57 -3.63
C GLN A 436 -10.79 14.56 -4.39
N TYR A 437 -12.10 14.36 -4.41
CA TYR A 437 -12.99 15.42 -4.87
C TYR A 437 -13.01 16.56 -3.86
N ARG A 438 -13.07 17.78 -4.39
CA ARG A 438 -13.18 19.00 -3.57
C ARG A 438 -14.38 18.94 -2.63
N SER A 439 -15.52 18.43 -3.09
CA SER A 439 -16.71 18.22 -2.24
C SER A 439 -16.38 17.44 -0.97
N ASP A 440 -15.68 16.32 -1.13
CA ASP A 440 -15.40 15.38 -0.05
C ASP A 440 -14.41 15.99 0.93
N PHE A 441 -13.36 16.63 0.42
CA PHE A 441 -12.39 17.38 1.22
C PHE A 441 -13.06 18.47 2.08
N ILE A 442 -14.00 19.22 1.52
CA ILE A 442 -14.74 20.25 2.27
C ILE A 442 -15.69 19.62 3.29
N ASN A 443 -16.38 18.53 2.93
CA ASN A 443 -17.35 17.86 3.78
C ASN A 443 -16.72 17.22 5.02
N ILE A 444 -15.49 16.70 4.92
CA ILE A 444 -14.75 16.20 6.09
C ILE A 444 -14.09 17.31 6.92
N GLY A 445 -14.29 18.58 6.56
CA GLY A 445 -13.75 19.75 7.26
C GLY A 445 -12.35 20.20 6.84
N GLY A 446 -11.73 19.54 5.86
CA GLY A 446 -10.40 19.89 5.34
C GLY A 446 -9.26 19.71 6.35
N PHE A 447 -8.16 20.45 6.14
CA PHE A 447 -7.01 20.41 7.05
C PHE A 447 -7.32 21.06 8.40
N ASP A 448 -6.66 20.57 9.44
CA ASP A 448 -6.56 21.29 10.71
C ASP A 448 -5.45 22.33 10.61
N LEU A 449 -5.83 23.60 10.66
CA LEU A 449 -4.92 24.75 10.47
C LEU A 449 -4.23 25.18 11.78
N ASP A 450 -4.61 24.57 12.90
CA ASP A 450 -3.99 24.81 14.20
C ASP A 450 -2.70 24.02 14.38
N ILE A 451 -2.49 22.96 13.57
CA ILE A 451 -1.22 22.25 13.48
C ILE A 451 -0.13 23.22 12.98
N LYS A 452 0.78 23.58 13.87
CA LYS A 452 1.97 24.40 13.57
C LYS A 452 3.21 23.51 13.45
N GLY A 453 4.13 23.91 12.58
CA GLY A 453 5.40 23.19 12.38
C GLY A 453 5.34 22.10 11.32
N TRP A 454 6.27 21.14 11.41
CA TRP A 454 6.44 20.07 10.42
C TRP A 454 5.78 18.76 10.87
N GLY A 455 4.93 18.22 9.99
CA GLY A 455 4.39 16.87 10.09
C GLY A 455 3.06 16.74 10.85
N GLY A 456 2.33 15.67 10.52
CA GLY A 456 1.09 15.29 11.19
C GLY A 456 -0.19 15.82 10.53
N GLU A 457 -0.10 16.85 9.68
CA GLU A 457 -1.26 17.42 9.00
C GLU A 457 -1.88 16.44 8.00
N ASP A 458 -1.03 15.66 7.33
CA ASP A 458 -1.41 14.65 6.36
C ASP A 458 -2.02 13.42 7.02
N VAL A 459 -1.43 12.96 8.14
CA VAL A 459 -1.98 11.88 8.98
C VAL A 459 -3.34 12.28 9.54
N HIS A 460 -3.49 13.52 10.02
CA HIS A 460 -4.77 13.97 10.56
C HIS A 460 -5.85 14.02 9.48
N LEU A 461 -5.55 14.53 8.29
CA LEU A 461 -6.48 14.50 7.16
C LEU A 461 -6.86 13.06 6.79
N TYR A 462 -5.88 12.15 6.73
CA TYR A 462 -6.11 10.72 6.46
C TYR A 462 -7.06 10.10 7.50
N ARG A 463 -6.82 10.35 8.80
CA ARG A 463 -7.71 9.91 9.88
C ARG A 463 -9.12 10.44 9.71
N LYS A 464 -9.32 11.70 9.28
CA LYS A 464 -10.68 12.23 9.03
C LYS A 464 -11.42 11.42 7.96
N TYR A 465 -10.73 11.01 6.89
CA TYR A 465 -11.33 10.13 5.89
C TYR A 465 -11.65 8.74 6.45
N LEU A 466 -10.75 8.16 7.24
CA LEU A 466 -10.99 6.86 7.90
C LEU A 466 -12.17 6.88 8.88
N HIS A 467 -12.51 8.03 9.46
CA HIS A 467 -13.69 8.18 10.32
C HIS A 467 -14.98 8.51 9.54
N SER A 468 -14.88 8.70 8.22
CA SER A 468 -16.02 8.93 7.33
C SER A 468 -16.58 7.59 6.80
N ASN A 469 -17.59 7.67 5.93
CA ASN A 469 -18.14 6.49 5.22
C ASN A 469 -17.49 6.28 3.85
N LEU A 470 -16.44 7.04 3.52
CA LEU A 470 -15.70 6.92 2.26
C LEU A 470 -14.75 5.74 2.31
N ILE A 471 -14.66 5.00 1.22
CA ILE A 471 -13.65 3.95 1.02
C ILE A 471 -12.30 4.65 0.80
N VAL A 472 -11.31 4.26 1.57
CA VAL A 472 -9.94 4.79 1.46
C VAL A 472 -9.10 3.82 0.65
N VAL A 473 -8.86 4.16 -0.61
CA VAL A 473 -8.03 3.33 -1.51
C VAL A 473 -6.57 3.74 -1.34
N ARG A 474 -5.77 2.92 -0.66
CA ARG A 474 -4.33 3.15 -0.44
C ARG A 474 -3.50 2.05 -1.10
N THR A 475 -2.64 2.37 -2.06
CA THR A 475 -1.89 1.36 -2.83
C THR A 475 -0.57 1.87 -3.42
N PRO A 476 0.47 1.04 -3.62
CA PRO A 476 1.65 1.40 -4.40
C PRO A 476 1.32 1.84 -5.83
N VAL A 477 1.95 2.92 -6.30
CA VAL A 477 1.75 3.40 -7.67
C VAL A 477 3.07 3.56 -8.43
N ARG A 478 3.19 2.84 -9.55
CA ARG A 478 4.42 2.75 -10.34
C ARG A 478 4.85 4.05 -11.00
N GLY A 479 3.88 4.91 -11.30
CA GLY A 479 4.08 6.17 -12.00
C GLY A 479 4.23 7.37 -11.07
N LEU A 480 4.56 7.16 -9.78
CA LEU A 480 4.64 8.22 -8.78
C LEU A 480 5.92 8.07 -7.94
N PHE A 481 6.81 9.06 -8.05
CA PHE A 481 8.13 9.05 -7.43
C PHE A 481 8.32 10.31 -6.58
N HIS A 482 8.90 10.13 -5.39
CA HIS A 482 9.48 11.23 -4.64
C HIS A 482 10.97 11.29 -4.97
N LEU A 483 11.36 12.34 -5.68
CA LEU A 483 12.75 12.54 -6.08
C LEU A 483 13.58 12.85 -4.84
N TRP A 484 14.74 12.22 -4.72
CA TRP A 484 15.62 12.48 -3.60
C TRP A 484 16.03 13.96 -3.57
N HIS A 485 16.01 14.54 -2.38
CA HIS A 485 16.57 15.83 -2.11
C HIS A 485 17.16 15.81 -0.71
N GLU A 486 18.17 16.66 -0.48
CA GLU A 486 18.73 16.82 0.84
C GLU A 486 17.64 17.29 1.82
N LYS A 487 17.58 16.65 2.99
CA LYS A 487 16.69 17.01 4.09
C LYS A 487 17.49 17.74 5.16
N ARG A 488 17.03 18.94 5.53
CA ARG A 488 17.56 19.72 6.66
C ARG A 488 16.64 19.53 7.87
N CYS A 489 17.19 19.06 8.97
CA CYS A 489 16.50 18.95 10.26
C CYS A 489 17.03 20.09 11.13
N VAL A 490 16.18 21.06 11.42
CA VAL A 490 16.57 22.28 12.14
C VAL A 490 16.49 22.05 13.65
N ASP A 491 17.29 22.80 14.41
CA ASP A 491 17.46 22.61 15.85
C ASP A 491 16.23 23.07 16.67
N GLU A 492 15.37 23.90 16.08
CA GLU A 492 14.15 24.41 16.72
C GLU A 492 13.00 23.38 16.78
N LEU A 493 13.16 22.22 16.14
CA LEU A 493 12.17 21.14 16.20
C LEU A 493 12.10 20.54 17.61
N THR A 494 10.92 20.06 18.01
CA THR A 494 10.82 19.29 19.26
C THR A 494 11.66 18.00 19.15
N PRO A 495 12.10 17.40 20.27
CA PRO A 495 12.89 16.16 20.24
C PRO A 495 12.25 15.04 19.40
N GLU A 496 10.92 14.89 19.48
CA GLU A 496 10.15 13.92 18.70
C GLU A 496 10.17 14.25 17.21
N GLN A 497 9.92 15.53 16.85
CA GLN A 497 9.95 15.99 15.45
C GLN A 497 11.35 15.86 14.84
N TYR A 498 12.38 16.21 15.58
CA TYR A 498 13.77 16.08 15.15
C TYR A 498 14.13 14.61 14.91
N LYS A 499 13.76 13.71 15.84
CA LYS A 499 13.94 12.26 15.68
C LYS A 499 13.24 11.73 14.42
N MET A 500 11.98 12.11 14.20
CA MET A 500 11.24 11.74 12.99
C MET A 500 11.89 12.29 11.72
N CYS A 501 12.37 13.54 11.76
CA CYS A 501 13.08 14.17 10.66
C CYS A 501 14.35 13.37 10.31
N MET A 502 15.17 13.05 11.31
CA MET A 502 16.42 12.31 11.15
C MET A 502 16.20 10.86 10.71
N GLN A 503 15.20 10.16 11.24
CA GLN A 503 14.82 8.82 10.79
C GLN A 503 14.40 8.84 9.32
N SER A 504 13.54 9.79 8.94
CA SER A 504 13.17 9.97 7.54
C SER A 504 14.38 10.34 6.68
N LYS A 505 15.35 11.12 7.16
CA LYS A 505 16.58 11.43 6.42
C LYS A 505 17.40 10.16 6.18
N ALA A 506 17.71 9.42 7.24
CA ALA A 506 18.48 8.18 7.17
C ALA A 506 17.86 7.14 6.22
N MET A 507 16.54 6.96 6.27
CA MET A 507 15.83 6.05 5.37
C MET A 507 15.91 6.46 3.90
N ASN A 508 16.21 7.71 3.56
CA ASN A 508 16.31 8.15 2.16
C ASN A 508 17.74 8.15 1.63
N GLU A 509 18.74 7.75 2.41
CA GLU A 509 20.13 7.75 1.94
C GLU A 509 20.43 6.57 1.01
N ALA A 510 20.20 5.34 1.47
CA ALA A 510 20.40 4.15 0.64
C ALA A 510 19.72 2.91 1.24
N SER A 511 19.69 1.81 0.48
CA SER A 511 19.25 0.51 0.98
C SER A 511 20.19 0.00 2.07
N HIS A 512 19.70 -0.91 2.92
CA HIS A 512 20.51 -1.52 3.97
C HIS A 512 21.80 -2.16 3.43
N GLY A 513 21.71 -2.82 2.27
CA GLY A 513 22.88 -3.42 1.61
C GLY A 513 23.92 -2.38 1.19
N HIS A 514 23.50 -1.29 0.56
CA HIS A 514 24.42 -0.21 0.16
C HIS A 514 25.08 0.49 1.36
N LEU A 515 24.32 0.75 2.42
CA LEU A 515 24.89 1.29 3.65
C LEU A 515 25.93 0.34 4.27
N GLY A 516 25.65 -0.97 4.25
CA GLY A 516 26.63 -1.99 4.66
C GLY A 516 27.92 -1.93 3.82
N MET A 517 27.81 -1.78 2.51
CA MET A 517 28.97 -1.63 1.62
C MET A 517 29.80 -0.38 1.91
N LEU A 518 29.16 0.73 2.34
CA LEU A 518 29.88 1.93 2.79
C LEU A 518 30.61 1.68 4.12
N VAL A 519 29.98 0.99 5.07
CA VAL A 519 30.58 0.66 6.37
C VAL A 519 31.80 -0.26 6.20
N PHE A 520 31.70 -1.29 5.37
CA PHE A 520 32.79 -2.26 5.13
C PHE A 520 33.75 -1.87 4.00
N ARG A 521 33.71 -0.61 3.53
CA ARG A 521 34.48 -0.14 2.37
C ARG A 521 35.98 -0.44 2.48
N HIS A 522 36.57 -0.20 3.65
CA HIS A 522 37.99 -0.43 3.86
C HIS A 522 38.39 -1.92 3.76
N GLU A 523 37.54 -2.82 4.24
CA GLU A 523 37.77 -4.27 4.15
C GLU A 523 37.68 -4.75 2.70
N ILE A 524 36.68 -4.25 1.96
CA ILE A 524 36.49 -4.53 0.54
C ILE A 524 37.70 -4.06 -0.27
N GLU A 525 38.14 -2.82 -0.06
CA GLU A 525 39.31 -2.26 -0.75
C GLU A 525 40.59 -3.04 -0.40
N ALA A 526 40.78 -3.45 0.85
CA ALA A 526 41.91 -4.27 1.27
C ALA A 526 41.89 -5.64 0.58
N HIS A 527 40.72 -6.28 0.46
CA HIS A 527 40.57 -7.54 -0.26
C HIS A 527 40.91 -7.39 -1.76
N LEU A 528 40.39 -6.36 -2.43
CA LEU A 528 40.65 -6.09 -3.84
C LEU A 528 42.13 -5.82 -4.13
N ARG A 529 42.83 -5.09 -3.24
CA ARG A 529 44.29 -4.87 -3.35
C ARG A 529 45.06 -6.18 -3.27
N ARG A 530 44.72 -7.06 -2.31
CA ARG A 530 45.34 -8.39 -2.17
C ARG A 530 45.09 -9.27 -3.40
N GLN A 531 43.89 -9.22 -3.99
CA GLN A 531 43.62 -9.96 -5.22
C GLN A 531 44.46 -9.45 -6.40
N LYS A 532 44.55 -8.14 -6.61
CA LYS A 532 45.36 -7.54 -7.69
C LYS A 532 46.83 -7.96 -7.60
N GLN A 533 47.38 -7.97 -6.39
CA GLN A 533 48.76 -8.43 -6.13
C GLN A 533 48.93 -9.92 -6.49
N LYS A 534 48.00 -10.79 -6.08
CA LYS A 534 48.03 -12.23 -6.43
C LYS A 534 47.88 -12.52 -7.92
N THR A 535 47.10 -11.72 -8.65
CA THR A 535 46.98 -11.86 -10.10
C THR A 535 48.20 -11.35 -10.86
N SER A 536 48.89 -10.33 -10.33
CA SER A 536 50.13 -9.83 -10.91
C SER A 536 51.27 -10.84 -10.73
N SER A 537 51.35 -11.49 -9.57
CA SER A 537 52.39 -12.49 -9.27
C SER A 537 52.21 -13.83 -9.97
N LYS A 538 51.06 -14.08 -10.62
CA LYS A 538 50.79 -15.30 -11.43
C LYS A 538 51.05 -15.10 -12.93
N LYS A 539 51.31 -13.87 -13.38
CA LYS A 539 51.57 -13.52 -14.79
C LYS A 539 53.05 -13.32 -15.09
N THR A 540 53.88 -13.22 -14.06
CA THR A 540 55.33 -13.47 -14.07
C THR A 540 55.58 -14.91 -13.70
#